data_AF-A0A149PBD7-F1
#
_entry.id   AF-A0A149PBD7-F1
#
_cell.length_a   1.000
_cell.length_b   1.000
_cell.length_c   1.000
_cell.angle_alpha   90.00
_cell.angle_beta   90.00
_cell.angle_gamma   90.00
#
_symmetry.space_group_name_H-M   'P 1'
#
loop_
_entity.id
_entity.type
_entity.pdbx_description
1 polymer ?
#
loop_
_entity_poly.entity_id
_entity_poly.type
_entity_poly.pdbx_seq_one_letter_code
_entity_poly.pdbx_strand_id
1 'polypeptide(L)'
;MLPYNATPETTNTSPVAAVSPGTYPNVFTTEGATADANFGVTTDIMIDQWAAGATSPTQYLDVTAAAMQTGFDFTTSFASKSELALNLSQDGTAITFNGYNAPIDQTDRSNSNTPGVIDPTNPDIAQPTYRTVAQLDLATKALTFTNTNAYSGNNGRASVLAGGQYYIVGNAGNSGSSPSPTYGQLDMLTMNSGVQTIAAGSSCAFSQPVGTFFSGNGSTYAAPTSCGLGTITDALATTVFAKKTNAGGNQFGFTLASVGQPYDKTGKDANFRGLFLAPDGTLYVSKGSGSNGVNTVFQVGATGALANGATFSNLQNVAITPLFTAPTTAWSGAPGASNEPASNATLTAALSAASATSWPLSWNSGFPFGMWVPKTNTNLMFVADEGDGDPADMTIGSGGLWVYQKSGSTWTAIAHVTQGLNLGQAYTVTDAKGTYGTAGANYTTSADGLRNVTGQVNSDGSYTLYAITSTANNSLGTTFDAGADSNQLVKVTLSVSGSTVTTSGFTVMQTAPYGQVLRGVTMTSR
;
A
#
# COMPACT_ATOMS: atom_id res chain seq x y z
N MET A 1 0.76 -21.22 7.80
CA MET A 1 -0.14 -22.35 7.44
C MET A 1 -1.43 -22.11 8.21
N LEU A 2 -2.58 -21.79 7.61
CA LEU A 2 -3.76 -21.47 8.44
C LEU A 2 -4.04 -22.63 9.43
N PRO A 3 -4.03 -22.37 10.75
CA PRO A 3 -3.94 -23.43 11.75
C PRO A 3 -5.21 -24.27 11.72
N TYR A 4 -5.06 -25.52 11.27
CA TYR A 4 -6.05 -26.55 11.47
C TYR A 4 -6.03 -26.90 12.96
N ASN A 5 -7.06 -26.44 13.67
CA ASN A 5 -7.42 -26.81 15.04
C ASN A 5 -6.70 -26.04 16.16
N ALA A 6 -7.28 -24.91 16.57
CA ALA A 6 -7.02 -24.33 17.89
C ALA A 6 -8.26 -24.48 18.77
N THR A 7 -8.21 -25.41 19.71
CA THR A 7 -9.02 -25.35 20.92
C THR A 7 -8.71 -24.04 21.66
N PRO A 8 -9.71 -23.27 22.14
CA PRO A 8 -9.47 -21.96 22.73
C PRO A 8 -8.75 -22.08 24.08
N GLU A 9 -7.45 -21.81 24.11
CA GLU A 9 -6.76 -21.43 25.34
C GLU A 9 -6.61 -19.92 25.37
N THR A 10 -7.61 -19.25 25.93
CA THR A 10 -7.54 -18.12 26.87
C THR A 10 -8.89 -17.40 26.91
N THR A 11 -9.34 -17.09 28.12
CA THR A 11 -10.58 -16.38 28.41
C THR A 11 -10.47 -14.91 28.00
N ASN A 12 -10.78 -14.60 26.74
CA ASN A 12 -11.15 -13.24 26.34
C ASN A 12 -12.65 -13.06 26.55
N THR A 13 -13.03 -11.98 27.22
CA THR A 13 -14.44 -11.60 27.41
C THR A 13 -15.05 -11.29 26.04
N SER A 14 -15.84 -12.27 25.59
CA SER A 14 -16.55 -12.38 24.31
C SER A 14 -15.68 -12.86 23.13
N PRO A 15 -15.44 -14.17 22.96
CA PRO A 15 -14.95 -14.69 21.69
C PRO A 15 -16.01 -14.40 20.62
N VAL A 16 -15.62 -13.70 19.55
CA VAL A 16 -16.44 -13.64 18.34
C VAL A 16 -16.63 -15.08 17.86
N ALA A 17 -17.88 -15.52 17.70
CA ALA A 17 -18.13 -16.87 17.21
C ALA A 17 -17.67 -16.94 15.76
N ALA A 18 -16.84 -17.95 15.41
CA ALA A 18 -16.51 -18.22 14.02
C ALA A 18 -17.80 -18.46 13.23
N VAL A 19 -17.98 -17.71 12.15
CA VAL A 19 -19.14 -17.72 11.26
C VAL A 19 -18.83 -18.38 9.91
N SER A 20 -17.58 -18.77 9.67
CA SER A 20 -17.17 -19.56 8.51
C SER A 20 -16.34 -20.79 8.88
N PRO A 21 -16.28 -21.84 8.03
CA PRO A 21 -15.26 -22.87 8.17
C PRO A 21 -13.85 -22.26 8.14
N GLY A 22 -13.00 -22.62 9.11
CA GLY A 22 -11.63 -22.11 9.25
C GLY A 22 -10.64 -22.58 8.17
N THR A 23 -11.11 -23.16 7.07
CA THR A 23 -10.25 -23.63 5.96
C THR A 23 -10.18 -22.57 4.86
N TYR A 24 -9.03 -22.46 4.21
CA TYR A 24 -8.93 -21.67 2.98
C TYR A 24 -9.81 -22.29 1.89
N PRO A 25 -10.55 -21.49 1.11
CA PRO A 25 -10.64 -20.04 1.14
C PRO A 25 -11.75 -19.54 2.07
N ASN A 26 -12.62 -20.44 2.55
CA ASN A 26 -13.86 -20.13 3.25
C ASN A 26 -13.69 -19.23 4.47
N VAL A 27 -12.58 -19.33 5.20
CA VAL A 27 -12.33 -18.46 6.37
C VAL A 27 -12.44 -16.97 6.06
N PHE A 28 -12.22 -16.56 4.80
CA PHE A 28 -12.29 -15.16 4.38
C PHE A 28 -13.66 -14.73 3.83
N THR A 29 -14.70 -15.57 3.85
CA THR A 29 -16.03 -15.23 3.29
C THR A 29 -16.89 -14.38 4.22
N THR A 30 -16.73 -14.50 5.54
CA THR A 30 -17.58 -13.79 6.51
C THR A 30 -16.79 -13.21 7.69
N GLU A 31 -15.67 -13.84 8.08
CA GLU A 31 -14.85 -13.36 9.19
C GLU A 31 -14.38 -11.91 8.93
N GLY A 32 -13.72 -11.64 7.79
CA GLY A 32 -13.16 -10.31 7.49
C GLY A 32 -14.14 -9.18 7.15
N ALA A 33 -15.42 -9.48 6.90
CA ALA A 33 -16.37 -8.49 6.39
C ALA A 33 -17.57 -8.22 7.32
N THR A 34 -18.06 -9.23 8.04
CA THR A 34 -19.32 -9.11 8.80
C THR A 34 -19.21 -9.52 10.26
N ALA A 35 -18.25 -10.38 10.65
CA ALA A 35 -18.04 -10.77 12.04
C ALA A 35 -16.88 -10.02 12.71
N ASP A 36 -15.75 -9.89 12.02
CA ASP A 36 -14.57 -9.15 12.46
C ASP A 36 -13.91 -8.41 11.29
N ALA A 37 -14.19 -7.11 11.18
CA ALA A 37 -13.62 -6.26 10.13
C ALA A 37 -12.08 -6.10 10.21
N ASN A 38 -11.44 -6.61 11.26
CA ASN A 38 -9.99 -6.63 11.42
C ASN A 38 -9.37 -8.00 11.15
N PHE A 39 -10.19 -9.02 10.84
CA PHE A 39 -9.72 -10.39 10.73
C PHE A 39 -8.56 -10.51 9.75
N GLY A 40 -7.44 -11.00 10.24
CA GLY A 40 -6.27 -11.31 9.44
C GLY A 40 -5.48 -12.41 10.09
N VAL A 41 -4.74 -13.20 9.31
CA VAL A 41 -3.87 -14.25 9.86
C VAL A 41 -2.45 -14.04 9.36
N THR A 42 -1.49 -14.03 10.27
CA THR A 42 -0.08 -13.92 9.90
C THR A 42 0.39 -15.16 9.13
N THR A 43 1.20 -14.95 8.11
CA THR A 43 1.66 -16.01 7.20
C THR A 43 3.11 -15.82 6.78
N ASP A 44 3.66 -16.87 6.18
CA ASP A 44 5.03 -16.92 5.69
C ASP A 44 5.26 -15.94 4.53
N ILE A 45 6.49 -15.41 4.48
CA ILE A 45 6.95 -14.54 3.41
C ILE A 45 8.02 -15.29 2.60
N MET A 46 7.78 -15.38 1.29
CA MET A 46 8.70 -15.99 0.33
C MET A 46 9.11 -14.95 -0.70
N ILE A 47 10.37 -15.00 -1.13
CA ILE A 47 10.87 -14.27 -2.28
C ILE A 47 11.22 -15.27 -3.36
N ASP A 48 10.57 -15.11 -4.50
CA ASP A 48 10.87 -15.81 -5.75
C ASP A 48 11.74 -14.92 -6.65
N GLN A 49 12.67 -15.53 -7.38
CA GLN A 49 13.49 -14.86 -8.38
C GLN A 49 13.08 -15.29 -9.79
N TRP A 50 12.93 -14.30 -10.67
CA TRP A 50 12.79 -14.47 -12.10
C TRP A 50 14.09 -14.06 -12.79
N ALA A 51 14.86 -15.06 -13.25
CA ALA A 51 16.02 -14.77 -14.10
C ALA A 51 15.58 -14.23 -15.46
N ALA A 52 16.44 -13.46 -16.12
CA ALA A 52 16.16 -12.95 -17.46
C ALA A 52 15.87 -14.11 -18.43
N GLY A 53 14.74 -14.05 -19.13
CA GLY A 53 14.29 -15.08 -20.06
C GLY A 53 13.69 -16.33 -19.43
N ALA A 54 13.58 -16.40 -18.10
CA ALA A 54 12.93 -17.52 -17.42
C ALA A 54 11.43 -17.58 -17.73
N THR A 55 10.90 -18.80 -17.82
CA THR A 55 9.45 -19.08 -18.00
C THR A 55 8.74 -19.41 -16.69
N SER A 56 9.48 -19.56 -15.59
CA SER A 56 8.97 -19.82 -14.25
C SER A 56 9.92 -19.22 -13.20
N PRO A 57 9.41 -18.86 -12.00
CA PRO A 57 10.28 -18.43 -10.92
C PRO A 57 11.05 -19.60 -10.32
N THR A 58 12.11 -19.28 -9.58
CA THR A 58 12.73 -20.17 -8.61
C THR A 58 12.68 -19.52 -7.23
N GLN A 59 12.39 -20.29 -6.17
CA GLN A 59 12.46 -19.77 -4.81
C GLN A 59 13.87 -19.26 -4.53
N TYR A 60 13.96 -17.99 -4.17
CA TYR A 60 15.22 -17.33 -3.84
C TYR A 60 15.51 -17.39 -2.35
N LEU A 61 14.48 -17.12 -1.53
CA LEU A 61 14.58 -17.08 -0.07
C LEU A 61 13.21 -17.32 0.58
N ASP A 62 13.19 -18.22 1.55
CA ASP A 62 12.13 -18.27 2.56
C ASP A 62 12.50 -17.26 3.66
N VAL A 63 11.86 -16.09 3.64
CA VAL A 63 12.21 -14.97 4.50
C VAL A 63 11.83 -15.28 5.94
N THR A 64 10.65 -15.86 6.16
CA THR A 64 10.15 -16.17 7.50
C THR A 64 11.00 -17.26 8.14
N ALA A 65 11.33 -18.34 7.43
CA ALA A 65 12.22 -19.37 7.96
C ALA A 65 13.64 -18.84 8.23
N ALA A 66 14.18 -18.00 7.35
CA ALA A 66 15.49 -17.38 7.55
C ALA A 66 15.51 -16.42 8.75
N ALA A 67 14.44 -15.64 8.97
CA ALA A 67 14.29 -14.79 10.15
C ALA A 67 14.31 -15.62 11.43
N MET A 68 13.53 -16.71 11.48
CA MET A 68 13.44 -17.59 12.64
C MET A 68 14.77 -18.24 13.00
N GLN A 69 15.62 -18.56 12.01
CA GLN A 69 16.97 -19.08 12.26
C GLN A 69 17.86 -18.09 13.02
N THR A 70 17.56 -16.79 12.94
CA THR A 70 18.24 -15.73 13.69
C THR A 70 17.53 -15.36 15.01
N GLY A 71 16.47 -16.09 15.37
CA GLY A 71 15.67 -15.83 16.57
C GLY A 71 14.73 -14.64 16.42
N PHE A 72 14.34 -14.28 15.20
CA PHE A 72 13.43 -13.16 14.91
C PHE A 72 12.17 -13.66 14.21
N ASP A 73 11.00 -13.26 14.70
CA ASP A 73 9.73 -13.56 14.03
C ASP A 73 9.45 -12.50 12.96
N PHE A 74 9.16 -12.91 11.73
CA PHE A 74 8.83 -11.97 10.66
C PHE A 74 7.79 -12.53 9.68
N THR A 75 6.62 -11.89 9.64
CA THR A 75 5.45 -12.35 8.89
C THR A 75 4.69 -11.20 8.22
N THR A 76 3.71 -11.52 7.38
CA THR A 76 2.73 -10.58 6.78
C THR A 76 1.32 -11.03 7.10
N SER A 77 0.29 -10.21 6.88
CA SER A 77 -1.10 -10.63 6.99
C SER A 77 -1.62 -11.17 5.66
N PHE A 78 -2.17 -12.40 5.69
CA PHE A 78 -2.59 -13.11 4.47
C PHE A 78 -3.69 -12.38 3.69
N ALA A 79 -4.61 -11.66 4.34
CA ALA A 79 -5.68 -10.95 3.65
C ALA A 79 -5.33 -9.48 3.32
N SER A 80 -4.19 -8.99 3.77
CA SER A 80 -3.87 -7.56 3.64
C SER A 80 -3.34 -7.19 2.26
N LYS A 81 -4.19 -6.53 1.46
CA LYS A 81 -3.93 -6.19 0.05
C LYS A 81 -2.68 -5.36 -0.24
N SER A 82 -2.20 -4.58 0.72
CA SER A 82 -1.26 -3.47 0.47
C SER A 82 0.12 -3.63 1.12
N GLU A 83 0.43 -4.81 1.63
CA GLU A 83 1.70 -5.10 2.33
C GLU A 83 2.78 -5.62 1.38
N LEU A 84 4.03 -5.62 1.87
CA LEU A 84 5.20 -6.19 1.22
C LEU A 84 5.57 -5.60 -0.16
N ALA A 85 5.27 -4.33 -0.40
CA ALA A 85 5.85 -3.66 -1.56
C ALA A 85 7.38 -3.69 -1.47
N LEU A 86 8.02 -4.23 -2.51
CA LEU A 86 9.48 -4.41 -2.59
C LEU A 86 10.12 -3.19 -3.25
N ASN A 87 11.06 -2.54 -2.56
CA ASN A 87 11.83 -1.44 -3.15
C ASN A 87 13.33 -1.70 -3.08
N LEU A 88 14.00 -1.41 -4.18
CA LEU A 88 15.45 -1.42 -4.27
C LEU A 88 16.03 -0.15 -3.63
N SER A 89 17.00 -0.33 -2.72
CA SER A 89 17.72 0.74 -2.06
C SER A 89 18.36 1.71 -3.06
N GLN A 90 18.67 2.92 -2.60
CA GLN A 90 19.22 3.96 -3.47
C GLN A 90 20.50 3.54 -4.21
N ASP A 91 21.38 2.86 -3.49
CA ASP A 91 22.67 2.36 -3.95
C ASP A 91 22.55 1.01 -4.69
N GLY A 92 21.35 0.42 -4.77
CA GLY A 92 21.09 -0.83 -5.47
C GLY A 92 21.59 -2.08 -4.76
N THR A 93 21.95 -2.00 -3.48
CA THR A 93 22.58 -3.10 -2.72
C THR A 93 21.59 -3.93 -1.92
N ALA A 94 20.39 -3.42 -1.63
CA ALA A 94 19.43 -4.08 -0.78
C ALA A 94 17.99 -3.92 -1.26
N ILE A 95 17.13 -4.89 -0.95
CA ILE A 95 15.68 -4.78 -1.08
C ILE A 95 15.08 -4.55 0.30
N THR A 96 14.15 -3.61 0.42
CA THR A 96 13.40 -3.36 1.66
C THR A 96 11.91 -3.59 1.48
N PHE A 97 11.28 -4.12 2.53
CA PHE A 97 9.84 -4.40 2.60
C PHE A 97 9.36 -4.46 4.05
N ASN A 98 8.04 -4.35 4.24
CA ASN A 98 7.43 -4.23 5.57
C ASN A 98 6.61 -5.45 5.93
N GLY A 99 6.75 -5.91 7.17
CA GLY A 99 5.93 -6.95 7.77
C GLY A 99 5.72 -6.71 9.26
N TYR A 100 5.54 -7.79 9.99
CA TYR A 100 5.21 -7.81 11.41
C TYR A 100 6.23 -8.63 12.18
N ASN A 101 6.65 -8.11 13.33
CA ASN A 101 7.36 -8.89 14.32
C ASN A 101 6.36 -9.74 15.12
N ALA A 102 5.91 -10.82 14.49
CA ALA A 102 4.97 -11.77 15.04
C ALA A 102 5.20 -13.14 14.39
N PRO A 103 5.00 -14.24 15.14
CA PRO A 103 5.09 -15.59 14.57
C PRO A 103 3.97 -15.80 13.54
N ILE A 104 4.07 -16.89 12.78
CA ILE A 104 2.99 -17.32 11.90
C ILE A 104 1.74 -17.69 12.69
N ASP A 105 0.60 -17.70 11.97
CA ASP A 105 -0.66 -18.23 12.44
C ASP A 105 -1.26 -17.45 13.63
N GLN A 106 -0.92 -16.17 13.74
CA GLN A 106 -1.49 -15.23 14.70
C GLN A 106 -2.61 -14.43 14.07
N THR A 107 -3.70 -14.21 14.81
CA THR A 107 -4.80 -13.38 14.34
C THR A 107 -4.53 -11.89 14.56
N ASP A 108 -5.04 -11.08 13.64
CA ASP A 108 -5.31 -9.63 13.76
C ASP A 108 -4.09 -8.76 14.05
N ARG A 109 -2.89 -9.28 13.79
CA ARG A 109 -1.64 -8.52 13.98
C ARG A 109 -1.58 -7.29 13.09
N SER A 110 -2.16 -7.31 11.89
CA SER A 110 -2.16 -6.19 10.95
C SER A 110 -2.94 -4.96 11.41
N ASN A 111 -3.89 -5.13 12.35
CA ASN A 111 -4.77 -4.08 12.81
C ASN A 111 -4.57 -3.78 14.30
N SER A 112 -3.77 -4.60 15.01
CA SER A 112 -3.32 -4.33 16.37
C SER A 112 -2.53 -3.02 16.54
N ASN A 113 -2.50 -2.50 17.76
CA ASN A 113 -1.60 -1.43 18.15
C ASN A 113 -0.11 -1.84 18.03
N THR A 114 0.82 -0.88 18.04
CA THR A 114 2.26 -1.16 18.25
C THR A 114 2.63 -0.96 19.73
N PRO A 115 3.66 -1.65 20.25
CA PRO A 115 3.98 -1.61 21.68
C PRO A 115 4.24 -0.22 22.27
N GLY A 116 4.79 0.71 21.49
CA GLY A 116 5.10 2.07 21.94
C GLY A 116 4.04 3.13 21.62
N VAL A 117 3.02 2.80 20.84
CA VAL A 117 1.95 3.73 20.44
C VAL A 117 0.62 3.01 20.61
N ILE A 118 0.00 3.18 21.78
CA ILE A 118 -1.23 2.47 22.13
C ILE A 118 -2.41 3.41 21.97
N ASP A 119 -3.27 3.12 21.00
CA ASP A 119 -4.60 3.71 20.93
C ASP A 119 -5.59 2.83 21.70
N PRO A 120 -6.06 3.26 22.89
CA PRO A 120 -6.98 2.47 23.70
C PRO A 120 -8.40 2.42 23.13
N THR A 121 -8.70 3.18 22.07
CA THR A 121 -9.99 3.06 21.37
C THR A 121 -9.91 2.14 20.16
N ASN A 122 -8.74 1.58 19.83
CA ASN A 122 -8.63 0.59 18.76
C ASN A 122 -9.54 -0.62 19.08
N PRO A 123 -10.51 -0.96 18.20
CA PRO A 123 -11.39 -2.11 18.43
C PRO A 123 -10.66 -3.45 18.32
N ASP A 124 -9.51 -3.48 17.65
CA ASP A 124 -8.64 -4.65 17.63
C ASP A 124 -7.78 -4.68 18.90
N ILE A 125 -8.04 -5.70 19.72
CA ILE A 125 -7.40 -5.91 21.01
C ILE A 125 -6.32 -7.00 20.97
N ALA A 126 -5.93 -7.47 19.77
CA ALA A 126 -4.81 -8.38 19.62
C ALA A 126 -3.55 -7.76 20.25
N GLN A 127 -2.64 -8.64 20.69
CA GLN A 127 -1.43 -8.20 21.37
C GLN A 127 -0.67 -7.20 20.48
N PRO A 128 -0.25 -6.05 21.03
CA PRO A 128 0.47 -5.05 20.26
C PRO A 128 1.70 -5.61 19.56
N THR A 129 1.83 -5.34 18.27
CA THR A 129 2.86 -5.92 17.40
C THR A 129 3.59 -4.83 16.64
N TYR A 130 4.92 -4.87 16.66
CA TYR A 130 5.71 -3.94 15.87
C TYR A 130 5.44 -4.15 14.37
N ARG A 131 5.40 -3.04 13.64
CA ARG A 131 5.69 -3.06 12.20
C ARG A 131 7.19 -3.17 12.05
N THR A 132 7.66 -3.84 11.02
CA THR A 132 9.09 -4.12 10.89
C THR A 132 9.51 -3.95 9.45
N VAL A 133 10.59 -3.19 9.23
CA VAL A 133 11.29 -3.17 7.95
C VAL A 133 12.26 -4.33 7.92
N ALA A 134 12.12 -5.22 6.94
CA ALA A 134 13.14 -6.17 6.56
C ALA A 134 14.02 -5.55 5.47
N GLN A 135 15.33 -5.68 5.61
CA GLN A 135 16.31 -5.36 4.59
C GLN A 135 17.05 -6.63 4.20
N LEU A 136 16.91 -7.02 2.93
CA LEU A 136 17.63 -8.12 2.31
C LEU A 136 18.82 -7.56 1.54
N ASP A 137 20.03 -7.87 1.98
CA ASP A 137 21.26 -7.56 1.26
C ASP A 137 21.41 -8.49 0.04
N LEU A 138 21.55 -7.90 -1.15
CA LEU A 138 21.54 -8.66 -2.41
C LEU A 138 22.84 -9.42 -2.68
N ALA A 139 23.95 -9.02 -2.05
CA ALA A 139 25.24 -9.66 -2.25
C ALA A 139 25.41 -10.87 -1.32
N THR A 140 24.99 -10.73 -0.07
CA THR A 140 25.19 -11.71 1.01
C THR A 140 23.95 -12.56 1.30
N LYS A 141 22.76 -12.12 0.85
CA LYS A 141 21.45 -12.67 1.22
C LYS A 141 21.10 -12.55 2.70
N ALA A 142 21.84 -11.73 3.45
CA ALA A 142 21.56 -11.51 4.86
C ALA A 142 20.29 -10.68 5.03
N LEU A 143 19.46 -11.10 5.99
CA LEU A 143 18.30 -10.33 6.44
C LEU A 143 18.66 -9.54 7.70
N THR A 144 18.25 -8.28 7.72
CA THR A 144 18.26 -7.45 8.93
C THR A 144 16.87 -6.86 9.14
N PHE A 145 16.52 -6.63 10.41
CA PHE A 145 15.18 -6.21 10.79
C PHE A 145 15.25 -4.95 11.64
N THR A 146 14.31 -4.03 11.44
CA THR A 146 14.19 -2.82 12.24
C THR A 146 12.73 -2.62 12.60
N ASN A 147 12.43 -2.79 13.89
CA ASN A 147 11.11 -2.55 14.44
C ASN A 147 10.77 -1.07 14.41
N THR A 148 9.51 -0.76 14.14
CA THR A 148 8.96 0.58 14.22
C THR A 148 7.56 0.54 14.85
N ASN A 149 7.27 1.57 15.62
CA ASN A 149 5.95 1.86 16.16
C ASN A 149 5.06 2.58 15.16
N ALA A 150 5.57 2.98 13.99
CA ALA A 150 4.79 3.57 12.89
C ALA A 150 3.54 2.74 12.59
N TYR A 151 2.47 3.40 12.16
CA TYR A 151 1.25 2.75 11.64
C TYR A 151 0.53 1.86 12.67
N SER A 152 0.60 2.21 13.95
CA SER A 152 -0.15 1.58 15.03
C SER A 152 -1.63 1.53 14.74
N GLY A 153 -2.25 0.36 14.93
CA GLY A 153 -3.66 0.13 14.67
C GLY A 153 -4.01 -0.16 13.20
N ASN A 154 -3.00 -0.25 12.33
CA ASN A 154 -3.16 -0.65 10.93
C ASN A 154 -1.81 -1.06 10.31
N ASN A 155 -1.66 -1.10 8.99
CA ASN A 155 -0.51 -1.73 8.35
C ASN A 155 0.58 -0.77 7.83
N GLY A 156 1.84 -1.21 7.93
CA GLY A 156 2.93 -0.69 7.10
C GLY A 156 2.85 -1.30 5.69
N ARG A 157 3.19 -0.53 4.65
CA ARG A 157 2.92 -0.94 3.25
C ARG A 157 4.17 -1.08 2.41
N ALA A 158 5.00 -0.04 2.43
CA ALA A 158 6.24 0.00 1.66
C ALA A 158 7.35 0.69 2.46
N SER A 159 8.60 0.34 2.16
CA SER A 159 9.79 1.04 2.64
C SER A 159 10.87 1.08 1.58
N VAL A 160 11.75 2.07 1.66
CA VAL A 160 13.00 2.16 0.87
C VAL A 160 14.17 2.60 1.75
N LEU A 161 15.36 2.08 1.48
CA LEU A 161 16.61 2.53 2.10
C LEU A 161 17.30 3.62 1.25
N ALA A 162 17.62 4.76 1.89
CA ALA A 162 18.49 5.79 1.32
C ALA A 162 19.29 6.51 2.43
N GLY A 163 20.59 6.70 2.22
CA GLY A 163 21.45 7.41 3.17
C GLY A 163 21.50 6.80 4.58
N GLY A 164 21.35 5.47 4.70
CA GLY A 164 21.27 4.78 6.00
C GLY A 164 19.93 4.92 6.74
N GLN A 165 18.95 5.61 6.13
CA GLN A 165 17.60 5.77 6.66
C GLN A 165 16.62 4.93 5.87
N TYR A 166 15.68 4.30 6.55
CA TYR A 166 14.45 3.85 5.92
C TYR A 166 13.47 5.01 5.82
N TYR A 167 12.80 5.10 4.67
CA TYR A 167 11.58 5.88 4.48
C TYR A 167 10.44 4.90 4.29
N ILE A 168 9.38 5.07 5.07
CA ILE A 168 8.31 4.10 5.23
C ILE A 168 6.97 4.81 4.97
N VAL A 169 6.03 4.09 4.37
CA VAL A 169 4.63 4.49 4.23
C VAL A 169 3.69 3.39 4.72
N GLY A 170 2.51 3.80 5.14
CA GLY A 170 1.48 2.93 5.65
C GLY A 170 0.27 3.73 6.12
N ASN A 171 -0.63 3.04 6.79
CA ASN A 171 -1.81 3.64 7.39
C ASN A 171 -1.69 3.56 8.91
N ALA A 172 -2.00 4.62 9.64
CA ALA A 172 -2.26 4.49 11.07
C ALA A 172 -3.71 4.02 11.32
N GLY A 173 -4.00 3.55 12.52
CA GLY A 173 -5.34 3.23 13.01
C GLY A 173 -6.30 4.41 12.92
N ASN A 174 -7.60 4.16 13.02
CA ASN A 174 -8.62 5.19 12.85
C ASN A 174 -9.02 5.89 14.15
N SER A 175 -8.52 5.44 15.29
CA SER A 175 -9.19 5.53 16.59
C SER A 175 -10.63 5.04 16.51
N GLY A 176 -10.93 3.93 17.20
CA GLY A 176 -12.28 3.39 17.21
C GLY A 176 -13.27 4.45 17.69
N SER A 177 -14.52 4.29 17.26
CA SER A 177 -15.59 5.25 17.57
C SER A 177 -16.18 5.09 18.97
N SER A 178 -15.80 4.04 19.69
CA SER A 178 -16.33 3.72 21.02
C SER A 178 -15.24 3.11 21.91
N PRO A 179 -14.85 3.78 23.01
CA PRO A 179 -15.26 5.13 23.38
C PRO A 179 -14.77 6.18 22.36
N SER A 180 -15.36 7.37 22.40
CA SER A 180 -14.91 8.50 21.57
C SER A 180 -13.48 8.93 21.95
N PRO A 181 -12.59 9.19 20.99
CA PRO A 181 -11.21 9.54 21.29
C PRO A 181 -11.05 11.02 21.72
N THR A 182 -9.96 11.30 22.43
CA THR A 182 -9.47 12.65 22.73
C THR A 182 -8.58 13.19 21.60
N TYR A 183 -8.34 14.51 21.55
CA TYR A 183 -7.34 15.08 20.64
C TYR A 183 -5.95 14.51 20.85
N GLY A 184 -5.51 14.33 22.11
CA GLY A 184 -4.18 13.77 22.38
C GLY A 184 -4.00 12.36 21.78
N GLN A 185 -5.06 11.55 21.74
CA GLN A 185 -5.02 10.23 21.08
C GLN A 185 -4.90 10.35 19.56
N LEU A 186 -5.64 11.28 18.95
CA LEU A 186 -5.56 11.54 17.51
C LEU A 186 -4.21 12.15 17.10
N ASP A 187 -3.63 13.02 17.93
CA ASP A 187 -2.32 13.64 17.73
C ASP A 187 -1.19 12.61 17.78
N MET A 188 -1.26 11.68 18.72
CA MET A 188 -0.37 10.53 18.78
C MET A 188 -0.41 9.73 17.45
N LEU A 189 -1.61 9.40 16.94
CA LEU A 189 -1.74 8.68 15.67
C LEU A 189 -1.27 9.51 14.47
N THR A 190 -1.37 10.83 14.54
CA THR A 190 -0.91 11.74 13.49
C THR A 190 0.60 11.72 13.36
N MET A 191 1.31 11.72 14.49
CA MET A 191 2.77 11.53 14.51
C MET A 191 3.19 10.14 14.01
N ASN A 192 2.22 9.24 13.84
CA ASN A 192 2.39 7.83 13.51
C ASN A 192 1.90 7.45 12.10
N SER A 193 1.45 8.44 11.32
CA SER A 193 0.91 8.29 9.94
C SER A 193 1.79 9.02 8.93
N GLY A 194 1.42 9.00 7.64
CA GLY A 194 2.17 9.69 6.59
C GLY A 194 3.48 9.00 6.23
N VAL A 195 4.43 9.79 5.74
CA VAL A 195 5.80 9.32 5.48
C VAL A 195 6.57 9.33 6.79
N GLN A 196 7.17 8.21 7.13
CA GLN A 196 7.95 8.04 8.37
C GLN A 196 9.39 7.73 8.02
N THR A 197 10.35 8.15 8.87
CA THR A 197 11.75 7.78 8.74
C THR A 197 12.33 7.21 10.02
N ILE A 198 13.21 6.23 9.89
CA ILE A 198 13.93 5.58 10.98
C ILE A 198 15.30 5.10 10.48
N ALA A 199 16.32 5.14 11.33
CA ALA A 199 17.65 4.65 10.96
C ALA A 199 17.64 3.12 10.78
N ALA A 200 18.36 2.63 9.78
CA ALA A 200 18.53 1.20 9.59
C ALA A 200 19.25 0.58 10.80
N GLY A 201 18.70 -0.51 11.34
CA GLY A 201 19.22 -1.18 12.54
C GLY A 201 18.95 -0.44 13.85
N SER A 202 18.09 0.59 13.85
CA SER A 202 17.75 1.33 15.07
C SER A 202 17.17 0.42 16.16
N SER A 203 17.71 0.51 17.37
CA SER A 203 17.11 -0.09 18.57
C SER A 203 15.94 0.72 19.12
N CYS A 204 15.84 2.00 18.76
CA CYS A 204 14.69 2.84 19.04
C CYS A 204 13.61 2.61 17.99
N ALA A 205 12.45 2.09 18.39
CA ALA A 205 11.35 1.82 17.47
C ALA A 205 10.49 3.06 17.12
N PHE A 206 10.79 4.25 17.65
CA PHE A 206 10.02 5.45 17.31
C PHE A 206 10.57 6.12 16.04
N SER A 207 9.94 5.84 14.91
CA SER A 207 10.14 6.61 13.68
C SER A 207 9.68 8.06 13.86
N GLN A 208 10.19 8.93 12.97
CA GLN A 208 9.82 10.34 12.94
C GLN A 208 9.00 10.65 11.69
N PRO A 209 7.94 11.48 11.80
CA PRO A 209 7.19 11.93 10.63
C PRO A 209 8.10 12.79 9.73
N VAL A 210 7.99 12.59 8.43
CA VAL A 210 8.60 13.43 7.39
C VAL A 210 7.49 14.28 6.81
N GLY A 211 7.59 15.60 6.97
CA GLY A 211 6.59 16.50 6.44
C GLY A 211 6.43 17.78 7.24
N THR A 212 6.19 18.90 6.57
CA THR A 212 5.79 20.15 7.24
C THR A 212 4.61 19.93 8.19
N PHE A 213 4.71 20.38 9.43
CA PHE A 213 3.62 20.30 10.39
C PHE A 213 2.54 21.33 10.07
N PHE A 214 1.30 20.86 9.93
CA PHE A 214 0.11 21.70 9.72
C PHE A 214 -0.82 21.54 10.90
N SER A 215 -1.40 22.66 11.34
CA SER A 215 -2.38 22.68 12.42
C SER A 215 -3.52 23.64 12.09
N GLY A 216 -4.75 23.14 12.10
CA GLY A 216 -5.96 23.97 11.95
C GLY A 216 -6.44 24.57 13.27
N ASN A 217 -5.88 24.15 14.42
CA ASN A 217 -6.25 24.62 15.76
C ASN A 217 -5.13 25.43 16.48
N GLY A 218 -4.04 25.75 15.77
CA GLY A 218 -2.93 26.55 16.31
C GLY A 218 -1.97 25.78 17.22
N SER A 219 -2.01 24.45 17.21
CA SER A 219 -1.04 23.60 17.91
C SER A 219 0.38 23.82 17.39
N THR A 220 1.35 23.40 18.20
CA THR A 220 2.78 23.37 17.81
C THR A 220 3.35 21.95 17.95
N TYR A 221 4.38 21.65 17.16
CA TYR A 221 5.10 20.38 17.23
C TYR A 221 6.55 20.59 17.61
N ALA A 222 7.04 19.78 18.54
CA ALA A 222 8.46 19.65 18.88
C ALA A 222 8.93 18.23 18.57
N ALA A 223 10.04 18.12 17.82
CA ALA A 223 10.71 16.85 17.59
C ALA A 223 11.25 16.27 18.91
N PRO A 224 11.32 14.93 19.04
CA PRO A 224 11.82 14.31 20.26
C PRO A 224 13.33 14.50 20.41
N THR A 225 13.79 14.68 21.64
CA THR A 225 15.22 14.79 21.99
C THR A 225 15.86 13.45 22.39
N SER A 226 15.04 12.39 22.50
CA SER A 226 15.42 11.04 22.87
C SER A 226 14.51 10.03 22.17
N CYS A 227 14.72 8.73 22.37
CA CYS A 227 13.85 7.71 21.80
C CYS A 227 12.39 7.90 22.25
N GLY A 228 11.50 8.27 21.33
CA GLY A 228 10.10 8.59 21.61
C GLY A 228 9.40 9.25 20.43
N LEU A 229 8.09 9.44 20.54
CA LEU A 229 7.36 10.35 19.69
C LEU A 229 7.76 11.80 20.01
N GLY A 230 7.58 12.68 19.03
CA GLY A 230 7.59 14.12 19.30
C GLY A 230 6.42 14.54 20.21
N THR A 231 6.32 15.83 20.48
CA THR A 231 5.25 16.40 21.31
C THR A 231 4.45 17.39 20.49
N ILE A 232 3.17 17.13 20.33
CA ILE A 232 2.20 18.13 19.90
C ILE A 232 1.65 18.83 21.14
N THR A 233 1.77 20.15 21.19
CA THR A 233 1.19 20.98 22.26
C THR A 233 -0.11 21.59 21.76
N ASP A 234 -1.23 21.05 22.23
CA ASP A 234 -2.60 21.47 21.90
C ASP A 234 -3.34 21.94 23.18
N ALA A 235 -4.01 23.08 23.11
CA ALA A 235 -4.90 23.56 24.17
C ALA A 235 -6.15 22.67 24.36
N LEU A 236 -6.49 21.84 23.38
CA LEU A 236 -7.67 20.98 23.34
C LEU A 236 -7.38 19.50 23.62
N ALA A 237 -6.15 19.13 24.00
CA ALA A 237 -5.70 17.74 24.11
C ALA A 237 -6.60 16.80 24.94
N THR A 238 -7.29 17.33 25.96
CA THR A 238 -8.19 16.57 26.86
C THR A 238 -9.64 16.50 26.37
N THR A 239 -9.98 17.20 25.29
CA THR A 239 -11.35 17.27 24.77
C THR A 239 -11.68 16.01 23.97
N VAL A 240 -12.84 15.40 24.26
CA VAL A 240 -13.39 14.22 23.57
C VAL A 240 -14.32 14.65 22.44
N PHE A 241 -14.24 14.00 21.27
CA PHE A 241 -15.10 14.29 20.12
C PHE A 241 -15.90 13.08 19.64
N ALA A 242 -17.14 13.33 19.24
CA ALA A 242 -17.91 12.37 18.46
C ALA A 242 -17.26 12.13 17.07
N LYS A 243 -17.44 10.92 16.55
CA LYS A 243 -16.98 10.41 15.23
C LYS A 243 -17.00 11.49 14.13
N LYS A 244 -15.93 11.59 13.32
CA LYS A 244 -15.89 12.35 12.05
C LYS A 244 -16.15 13.86 12.18
N THR A 245 -15.65 14.51 13.23
CA THR A 245 -15.65 15.98 13.25
C THR A 245 -14.48 16.50 12.39
N ASN A 246 -14.75 17.39 11.44
CA ASN A 246 -13.76 18.07 10.58
C ASN A 246 -12.96 19.09 11.40
N ALA A 247 -12.32 18.64 12.47
CA ALA A 247 -11.90 19.49 13.56
C ALA A 247 -10.60 20.28 13.29
N GLY A 248 -10.14 20.33 12.03
CA GLY A 248 -8.92 21.05 11.68
C GLY A 248 -7.69 20.47 12.36
N GLY A 249 -7.62 19.14 12.43
CA GLY A 249 -6.60 18.41 13.16
C GLY A 249 -5.17 18.63 12.64
N ASN A 250 -4.22 18.18 13.44
CA ASN A 250 -2.81 18.21 13.11
C ASN A 250 -2.49 17.23 11.96
N GLN A 251 -1.54 17.59 11.09
CA GLN A 251 -1.07 16.74 9.98
C GLN A 251 0.43 16.98 9.72
N PHE A 252 1.08 16.01 9.08
CA PHE A 252 2.46 16.16 8.59
C PHE A 252 2.52 16.01 7.07
N GLY A 253 3.19 16.96 6.42
CA GLY A 253 3.55 16.92 5.00
C GLY A 253 2.44 17.32 4.04
N PHE A 254 1.24 16.76 4.21
CA PHE A 254 0.08 17.05 3.38
C PHE A 254 -1.20 17.18 4.22
N THR A 255 -2.07 18.10 3.82
CA THR A 255 -3.43 18.23 4.35
C THR A 255 -4.42 18.64 3.26
N LEU A 256 -5.66 18.17 3.37
CA LEU A 256 -6.76 18.57 2.48
C LEU A 256 -6.99 20.10 2.42
N ALA A 257 -6.67 20.83 3.49
CA ALA A 257 -6.76 22.29 3.48
C ALA A 257 -5.81 22.95 2.46
N SER A 258 -4.65 22.33 2.17
CA SER A 258 -3.66 22.86 1.21
C SER A 258 -4.18 22.91 -0.24
N VAL A 259 -5.28 22.21 -0.49
CA VAL A 259 -5.94 22.04 -1.79
C VAL A 259 -7.40 22.53 -1.73
N GLY A 260 -7.74 23.32 -0.71
CA GLY A 260 -9.06 23.93 -0.56
C GLY A 260 -10.19 22.95 -0.20
N GLN A 261 -9.86 21.75 0.28
CA GLN A 261 -10.84 20.77 0.73
C GLN A 261 -11.01 20.80 2.26
N PRO A 262 -12.18 20.42 2.79
CA PRO A 262 -12.37 20.24 4.23
C PRO A 262 -11.38 19.21 4.78
N TYR A 263 -10.89 19.45 5.99
CA TYR A 263 -10.07 18.47 6.71
C TYR A 263 -10.80 17.13 6.83
N ASP A 264 -10.07 16.04 6.66
CA ASP A 264 -10.52 14.72 7.10
C ASP A 264 -10.26 14.56 8.60
N LYS A 265 -10.49 13.36 9.11
CA LYS A 265 -9.98 12.92 10.40
C LYS A 265 -8.46 13.12 10.46
N THR A 266 -8.00 13.55 11.62
CA THR A 266 -6.59 13.71 11.97
C THR A 266 -5.78 12.46 11.55
N GLY A 267 -4.65 12.68 10.86
CA GLY A 267 -3.77 11.61 10.36
C GLY A 267 -4.24 10.86 9.10
N LYS A 268 -5.44 11.14 8.54
CA LYS A 268 -5.99 10.40 7.39
C LYS A 268 -5.74 11.02 6.01
N ASP A 269 -5.38 12.30 5.96
CA ASP A 269 -5.03 12.99 4.71
C ASP A 269 -3.84 12.30 3.99
N ALA A 270 -2.99 11.59 4.76
CA ALA A 270 -1.69 11.06 4.31
C ALA A 270 -1.53 9.53 4.49
N ASN A 271 -2.61 8.74 4.39
CA ASN A 271 -2.58 7.27 4.42
C ASN A 271 -1.95 6.66 3.14
N PHE A 272 -0.66 6.88 2.94
CA PHE A 272 0.05 6.50 1.71
C PHE A 272 0.18 4.99 1.56
N ARG A 273 0.14 4.53 0.30
CA ARG A 273 0.13 3.10 -0.08
C ARG A 273 1.38 2.70 -0.81
N GLY A 274 1.69 3.39 -1.91
CA GLY A 274 2.90 3.18 -2.69
C GLY A 274 4.01 4.13 -2.26
N LEU A 275 5.23 3.67 -2.47
CA LEU A 275 6.45 4.42 -2.29
C LEU A 275 7.39 4.02 -3.41
N PHE A 276 8.10 4.99 -3.97
CA PHE A 276 9.13 4.75 -4.96
C PHE A 276 10.24 5.79 -4.84
N LEU A 277 11.50 5.34 -4.78
CA LEU A 277 12.68 6.20 -4.82
C LEU A 277 13.29 6.18 -6.20
N ALA A 278 13.13 7.28 -6.94
CA ALA A 278 13.62 7.40 -8.29
C ALA A 278 15.15 7.33 -8.37
N PRO A 279 15.70 7.00 -9.56
CA PRO A 279 17.15 6.95 -9.79
C PRO A 279 17.88 8.25 -9.49
N ASP A 280 17.21 9.39 -9.61
CA ASP A 280 17.77 10.71 -9.29
C ASP A 280 17.71 11.08 -7.80
N GLY A 281 17.16 10.21 -6.94
CA GLY A 281 16.99 10.47 -5.51
C GLY A 281 15.71 11.23 -5.15
N THR A 282 14.77 11.40 -6.08
CA THR A 282 13.44 11.94 -5.78
C THR A 282 12.57 10.87 -5.15
N LEU A 283 11.98 11.16 -3.98
CA LEU A 283 11.04 10.26 -3.31
C LEU A 283 9.61 10.60 -3.76
N TYR A 284 8.88 9.58 -4.17
CA TYR A 284 7.47 9.68 -4.50
C TYR A 284 6.66 8.73 -3.65
N VAL A 285 5.44 9.14 -3.29
CA VAL A 285 4.47 8.29 -2.58
C VAL A 285 3.11 8.41 -3.25
N SER A 286 2.25 7.40 -3.13
CA SER A 286 0.89 7.45 -3.66
C SER A 286 -0.13 7.28 -2.56
N LYS A 287 -1.28 7.89 -2.76
CA LYS A 287 -2.49 7.65 -1.98
C LYS A 287 -3.55 7.17 -2.94
N GLY A 288 -4.27 6.11 -2.58
CA GLY A 288 -5.23 5.49 -3.49
C GLY A 288 -6.31 4.70 -2.78
N SER A 289 -6.80 5.18 -1.64
CA SER A 289 -7.88 4.50 -0.89
C SER A 289 -9.09 5.42 -0.82
N GLY A 290 -10.17 5.07 -1.51
CA GLY A 290 -11.30 5.97 -1.84
C GLY A 290 -12.12 6.56 -0.69
N SER A 291 -11.77 6.32 0.58
CA SER A 291 -12.55 6.78 1.73
C SER A 291 -12.05 8.07 2.40
N ASN A 292 -10.84 8.55 2.06
CA ASN A 292 -10.22 9.75 2.65
C ASN A 292 -9.11 10.35 1.78
N GLY A 293 -8.74 11.60 2.07
CA GLY A 293 -7.60 12.27 1.45
C GLY A 293 -7.76 12.47 -0.06
N VAL A 294 -6.63 12.51 -0.77
CA VAL A 294 -6.58 12.69 -2.23
C VAL A 294 -5.94 11.49 -2.86
N ASN A 295 -6.65 10.79 -3.73
CA ASN A 295 -6.04 9.74 -4.50
C ASN A 295 -5.19 10.34 -5.64
N THR A 296 -3.87 10.32 -5.47
CA THR A 296 -2.91 10.81 -6.45
C THR A 296 -1.48 10.36 -6.07
N VAL A 297 -0.50 10.73 -6.89
CA VAL A 297 0.92 10.62 -6.57
C VAL A 297 1.42 11.94 -6.02
N PHE A 298 2.27 11.87 -4.99
CA PHE A 298 2.91 12.99 -4.34
C PHE A 298 4.42 12.90 -4.49
N GLN A 299 5.07 14.04 -4.62
CA GLN A 299 6.51 14.15 -4.42
C GLN A 299 6.79 14.51 -2.96
N VAL A 300 7.79 13.87 -2.37
CA VAL A 300 8.26 14.13 -1.01
C VAL A 300 9.58 14.89 -1.06
N GLY A 301 9.55 16.16 -0.67
CA GLY A 301 10.69 17.06 -0.73
C GLY A 301 11.01 17.56 -2.14
N ALA A 302 12.20 18.15 -2.28
CA ALA A 302 12.70 18.61 -3.57
C ALA A 302 13.12 17.44 -4.47
N THR A 303 13.15 17.68 -5.79
CA THR A 303 13.73 16.73 -6.75
C THR A 303 15.17 16.40 -6.37
N GLY A 304 15.52 15.12 -6.30
CA GLY A 304 16.84 14.64 -5.91
C GLY A 304 17.22 14.86 -4.45
N ALA A 305 16.28 15.17 -3.56
CA ALA A 305 16.58 15.48 -2.16
C ALA A 305 17.29 14.36 -1.39
N LEU A 306 17.15 13.10 -1.83
CA LEU A 306 17.84 11.96 -1.23
C LEU A 306 19.04 11.50 -2.04
N ALA A 307 19.41 12.16 -3.14
CA ALA A 307 20.49 11.75 -4.05
C ALA A 307 21.83 11.48 -3.33
N ASN A 308 22.63 10.55 -3.86
CA ASN A 308 24.00 10.29 -3.41
C ASN A 308 24.13 9.99 -1.91
N GLY A 309 23.16 9.27 -1.34
CA GLY A 309 23.17 8.92 0.09
C GLY A 309 22.77 10.06 1.03
N ALA A 310 22.15 11.12 0.51
CA ALA A 310 21.63 12.21 1.33
C ALA A 310 20.41 11.78 2.15
N THR A 311 20.16 12.54 3.21
CA THR A 311 18.97 12.43 4.06
C THR A 311 18.32 13.81 4.24
N PHE A 312 17.05 13.85 4.61
CA PHE A 312 16.41 15.12 4.94
C PHE A 312 17.00 15.69 6.23
N SER A 313 17.65 16.86 6.13
CA SER A 313 18.29 17.52 7.27
C SER A 313 17.31 18.15 8.27
N ASN A 314 16.12 18.51 7.81
CA ASN A 314 15.01 18.96 8.65
C ASN A 314 13.71 18.33 8.14
N LEU A 315 13.22 17.33 8.88
CA LEU A 315 12.03 16.56 8.51
C LEU A 315 10.78 17.43 8.38
N GLN A 316 10.70 18.53 9.14
CA GLN A 316 9.51 19.39 9.19
C GLN A 316 9.55 20.55 8.17
N ASN A 317 10.56 20.57 7.30
CA ASN A 317 10.62 21.45 6.14
C ASN A 317 10.41 20.68 4.81
N VAL A 318 10.04 19.40 4.90
CA VAL A 318 9.81 18.56 3.72
C VAL A 318 8.37 18.74 3.25
N ALA A 319 8.16 19.37 2.10
CA ALA A 319 6.84 19.45 1.50
C ALA A 319 6.42 18.09 0.92
N ILE A 320 5.15 17.71 1.05
CA ILE A 320 4.56 16.59 0.32
C ILE A 320 3.50 17.15 -0.62
N THR A 321 3.82 17.19 -1.91
CA THR A 321 3.03 17.95 -2.90
C THR A 321 2.41 17.01 -3.93
N PRO A 322 1.10 17.10 -4.19
CA PRO A 322 0.46 16.32 -5.24
C PRO A 322 1.05 16.67 -6.62
N LEU A 323 1.32 15.65 -7.43
CA LEU A 323 1.89 15.81 -8.77
C LEU A 323 0.82 16.12 -9.83
N PHE A 324 -0.38 15.56 -9.67
CA PHE A 324 -1.45 15.66 -10.67
C PHE A 324 -2.53 16.63 -10.16
N THR A 325 -2.30 17.94 -10.36
CA THR A 325 -3.12 19.02 -9.76
C THR A 325 -4.04 19.74 -10.73
N ALA A 326 -3.96 19.48 -12.04
CA ALA A 326 -4.87 20.10 -13.02
C ALA A 326 -6.24 19.38 -13.06
N PRO A 327 -7.36 20.12 -13.13
CA PRO A 327 -8.70 19.58 -12.90
C PRO A 327 -9.33 19.06 -14.20
N THR A 328 -9.97 17.89 -14.15
CA THR A 328 -11.17 17.67 -14.95
C THR A 328 -12.35 17.67 -13.98
N THR A 329 -13.22 18.65 -14.18
CA THR A 329 -14.50 18.89 -13.50
C THR A 329 -15.07 17.70 -12.73
N ALA A 330 -15.02 17.82 -11.40
CA ALA A 330 -15.92 17.26 -10.40
C ALA A 330 -16.18 15.73 -10.41
N TRP A 331 -15.35 15.00 -9.67
CA TRP A 331 -15.86 13.98 -8.75
C TRP A 331 -15.17 14.12 -7.40
N SER A 332 -15.94 14.32 -6.34
CA SER A 332 -15.44 14.40 -4.95
C SER A 332 -16.12 13.41 -4.01
N GLY A 333 -16.91 12.48 -4.52
CA GLY A 333 -17.54 11.41 -3.73
C GLY A 333 -16.59 10.23 -3.52
N ALA A 334 -16.62 9.63 -2.33
CA ALA A 334 -16.18 8.24 -2.20
C ALA A 334 -17.07 7.34 -3.10
N PRO A 335 -16.57 6.21 -3.62
CA PRO A 335 -17.43 5.17 -4.21
C PRO A 335 -18.61 4.85 -3.26
N GLY A 336 -19.85 4.83 -3.76
CA GLY A 336 -21.07 4.67 -2.97
C GLY A 336 -21.67 5.95 -2.35
N ALA A 337 -21.16 7.14 -2.67
CA ALA A 337 -21.82 8.39 -2.29
C ALA A 337 -23.16 8.55 -3.05
N SER A 338 -24.17 9.19 -2.45
CA SER A 338 -25.48 9.46 -3.08
C SER A 338 -25.46 10.22 -4.41
N ASN A 339 -24.27 10.70 -4.81
CA ASN A 339 -24.02 11.51 -6.00
C ASN A 339 -23.09 10.78 -6.99
N GLU A 340 -22.75 9.52 -6.72
CA GLU A 340 -22.18 8.61 -7.72
C GLU A 340 -23.13 8.62 -8.95
N PRO A 341 -22.65 8.90 -10.17
CA PRO A 341 -23.49 8.92 -11.36
C PRO A 341 -24.13 7.55 -11.53
N ALA A 342 -25.43 7.46 -11.21
CA ALA A 342 -26.20 6.25 -11.41
C ALA A 342 -26.16 5.89 -12.90
N SER A 343 -25.53 4.75 -13.21
CA SER A 343 -25.31 4.16 -14.53
C SER A 343 -24.16 4.74 -15.38
N ASN A 344 -23.21 3.84 -15.63
CA ASN A 344 -21.99 3.86 -16.44
C ASN A 344 -22.16 4.31 -17.93
N ALA A 345 -23.28 4.90 -18.34
CA ALA A 345 -23.43 5.39 -19.72
C ALA A 345 -22.54 6.60 -20.04
N THR A 346 -22.32 7.50 -19.07
CA THR A 346 -21.51 8.72 -19.25
C THR A 346 -20.01 8.46 -19.18
N LEU A 347 -19.57 7.52 -18.32
CA LEU A 347 -18.16 7.07 -18.24
C LEU A 347 -17.77 6.31 -19.51
N THR A 348 -18.62 5.37 -19.95
CA THR A 348 -18.44 4.63 -21.20
C THR A 348 -18.43 5.55 -22.43
N ALA A 349 -19.29 6.58 -22.48
CA ALA A 349 -19.27 7.58 -23.55
C ALA A 349 -18.03 8.49 -23.51
N ALA A 350 -17.54 8.86 -22.32
CA ALA A 350 -16.31 9.64 -22.17
C ALA A 350 -15.06 8.84 -22.59
N LEU A 351 -15.00 7.55 -22.23
CA LEU A 351 -13.92 6.63 -22.59
C LEU A 351 -13.93 6.22 -24.06
N SER A 352 -15.10 6.18 -24.72
CA SER A 352 -15.23 5.82 -26.14
C SER A 352 -15.15 7.02 -27.10
N ALA A 353 -15.49 8.23 -26.65
CA ALA A 353 -15.43 9.44 -27.47
C ALA A 353 -14.03 10.11 -27.50
N ALA A 354 -13.11 9.71 -26.62
CA ALA A 354 -11.86 10.41 -26.42
C ALA A 354 -10.62 9.52 -26.65
N SER A 355 -9.80 9.91 -27.63
CA SER A 355 -8.35 9.70 -27.60
C SER A 355 -7.66 10.52 -26.48
N ALA A 356 -8.31 10.69 -25.32
CA ALA A 356 -7.86 11.53 -24.21
C ALA A 356 -8.51 11.11 -22.87
N THR A 357 -7.68 10.64 -21.93
CA THR A 357 -7.67 11.10 -20.53
C THR A 357 -9.00 11.24 -19.76
N SER A 358 -9.85 10.20 -19.71
CA SER A 358 -11.07 10.27 -18.87
C SER A 358 -11.31 9.05 -17.97
N TRP A 359 -10.22 8.57 -17.36
CA TRP A 359 -10.23 7.98 -16.02
C TRP A 359 -8.99 8.44 -15.23
N PRO A 360 -8.66 9.75 -15.22
CA PRO A 360 -7.32 10.17 -14.83
C PRO A 360 -7.06 9.78 -13.36
N LEU A 361 -5.79 9.71 -12.94
CA LEU A 361 -5.45 9.91 -11.52
C LEU A 361 -5.69 11.38 -11.09
N SER A 362 -6.72 12.01 -11.68
CA SER A 362 -7.32 13.22 -11.19
C SER A 362 -8.02 12.89 -9.89
N TRP A 363 -8.09 13.89 -9.02
CA TRP A 363 -8.73 13.86 -7.72
C TRP A 363 -9.79 12.76 -7.52
N ASN A 364 -9.42 11.74 -6.75
CA ASN A 364 -10.33 10.70 -6.27
C ASN A 364 -11.05 9.86 -7.34
N SER A 365 -10.62 9.89 -8.61
CA SER A 365 -11.17 9.02 -9.66
C SER A 365 -10.38 7.73 -9.88
N GLY A 366 -9.07 7.70 -9.59
CA GLY A 366 -8.24 6.50 -9.66
C GLY A 366 -7.68 6.08 -8.31
N PHE A 367 -7.00 4.93 -8.26
CA PHE A 367 -6.50 4.29 -7.04
C PHE A 367 -5.01 3.98 -7.19
N PRO A 368 -4.14 5.01 -7.25
CA PRO A 368 -2.74 4.79 -7.54
C PRO A 368 -2.07 4.03 -6.40
N PHE A 369 -1.19 3.12 -6.80
CA PHE A 369 -0.42 2.28 -5.91
C PHE A 369 1.07 2.41 -6.26
N GLY A 370 1.66 1.46 -6.97
CA GLY A 370 3.08 1.46 -7.29
C GLY A 370 3.41 2.50 -8.35
N MET A 371 4.63 3.03 -8.29
CA MET A 371 5.17 3.87 -9.36
C MET A 371 6.54 3.36 -9.81
N TRP A 372 6.88 3.69 -11.04
CA TRP A 372 8.23 3.49 -11.57
C TRP A 372 8.63 4.64 -12.50
N VAL A 373 9.87 5.12 -12.35
CA VAL A 373 10.48 6.15 -13.20
C VAL A 373 11.75 5.57 -13.82
N PRO A 374 11.88 5.58 -15.16
CA PRO A 374 13.06 5.05 -15.81
C PRO A 374 14.27 5.96 -15.58
N LYS A 375 15.43 5.35 -15.30
CA LYS A 375 16.70 6.06 -15.11
C LYS A 375 17.13 6.89 -16.32
N THR A 376 16.79 6.44 -17.53
CA THR A 376 17.13 7.13 -18.78
C THR A 376 16.21 8.32 -19.08
N ASN A 377 15.06 8.43 -18.41
CA ASN A 377 14.10 9.51 -18.65
C ASN A 377 13.25 9.79 -17.39
N THR A 378 13.74 10.66 -16.52
CA THR A 378 13.02 11.06 -15.29
C THR A 378 11.80 11.95 -15.54
N ASN A 379 11.53 12.31 -16.80
CA ASN A 379 10.29 12.97 -17.22
C ASN A 379 9.19 11.97 -17.61
N LEU A 380 9.41 10.66 -17.45
CA LEU A 380 8.35 9.65 -17.57
C LEU A 380 8.07 9.02 -16.21
N MET A 381 6.79 8.75 -15.94
CA MET A 381 6.38 8.01 -14.76
C MET A 381 5.28 7.02 -15.15
N PHE A 382 5.43 5.80 -14.66
CA PHE A 382 4.45 4.75 -14.80
C PHE A 382 3.78 4.54 -13.45
N VAL A 383 2.45 4.57 -13.43
CA VAL A 383 1.68 4.47 -12.18
C VAL A 383 0.68 3.34 -12.31
N ALA A 384 0.78 2.37 -11.42
CA ALA A 384 -0.18 1.30 -11.28
C ALA A 384 -1.47 1.82 -10.61
N ASP A 385 -2.61 1.48 -11.19
CA ASP A 385 -3.94 1.82 -10.69
C ASP A 385 -4.67 0.55 -10.28
N GLU A 386 -5.01 0.45 -9.00
CA GLU A 386 -5.58 -0.75 -8.39
C GLU A 386 -6.98 -1.06 -8.92
N GLY A 387 -7.72 -0.01 -9.27
CA GLY A 387 -9.14 -0.06 -9.49
C GLY A 387 -10.01 -0.04 -8.24
N ASP A 388 -11.31 0.10 -8.51
CA ASP A 388 -12.34 0.41 -7.52
C ASP A 388 -12.94 -0.84 -6.85
N GLY A 389 -12.65 -2.02 -7.38
CA GLY A 389 -13.22 -3.28 -6.94
C GLY A 389 -14.66 -3.51 -7.40
N ASP A 390 -15.23 -2.65 -8.26
CA ASP A 390 -16.57 -2.83 -8.80
C ASP A 390 -16.52 -3.69 -10.08
N PRO A 391 -17.13 -4.89 -10.10
CA PRO A 391 -17.13 -5.76 -11.27
C PRO A 391 -17.66 -5.11 -12.56
N ALA A 392 -18.58 -4.15 -12.45
CA ALA A 392 -19.10 -3.43 -13.62
C ALA A 392 -18.04 -2.54 -14.27
N ASP A 393 -17.20 -1.91 -13.44
CA ASP A 393 -16.25 -0.89 -13.88
C ASP A 393 -14.91 -1.50 -14.34
N MET A 394 -14.58 -2.73 -13.88
CA MET A 394 -13.39 -3.47 -14.35
C MET A 394 -13.33 -3.57 -15.89
N THR A 395 -14.46 -3.92 -16.52
CA THR A 395 -14.50 -4.21 -17.97
C THR A 395 -14.33 -2.97 -18.84
N ILE A 396 -14.59 -1.78 -18.28
CA ILE A 396 -14.38 -0.50 -18.95
C ILE A 396 -13.00 0.10 -18.63
N GLY A 397 -12.21 -0.56 -17.78
CA GLY A 397 -10.87 -0.13 -17.42
C GLY A 397 -10.80 0.77 -16.20
N SER A 398 -11.52 0.45 -15.12
CA SER A 398 -11.27 1.06 -13.82
C SER A 398 -9.90 0.70 -13.21
N GLY A 399 -8.97 0.10 -13.92
CA GLY A 399 -7.63 -0.16 -13.39
C GLY A 399 -6.61 -0.24 -14.50
N GLY A 400 -5.35 -0.49 -14.17
CA GLY A 400 -4.29 -0.73 -15.15
C GLY A 400 -3.06 0.15 -14.96
N LEU A 401 -2.40 0.51 -16.06
CA LEU A 401 -1.14 1.24 -16.04
C LEU A 401 -1.28 2.61 -16.69
N TRP A 402 -1.12 3.66 -15.90
CA TRP A 402 -0.99 5.02 -16.42
C TRP A 402 0.45 5.35 -16.79
N VAL A 403 0.61 6.06 -17.91
CA VAL A 403 1.89 6.64 -18.33
C VAL A 403 1.75 8.15 -18.29
N TYR A 404 2.58 8.80 -17.48
CA TYR A 404 2.68 10.25 -17.35
C TYR A 404 3.98 10.75 -17.96
N GLN A 405 3.90 11.92 -18.57
CA GLN A 405 5.03 12.66 -19.08
C GLN A 405 5.10 14.05 -18.43
N LYS A 406 6.30 14.46 -18.04
CA LYS A 406 6.58 15.76 -17.45
C LYS A 406 7.03 16.74 -18.52
N SER A 407 6.40 17.92 -18.56
CA SER A 407 6.86 19.08 -19.32
C SER A 407 6.95 20.28 -18.37
N GLY A 408 8.15 20.83 -18.19
CA GLY A 408 8.41 21.80 -17.12
C GLY A 408 8.13 21.20 -15.74
N SER A 409 7.19 21.79 -14.99
CA SER A 409 6.75 21.28 -13.68
C SER A 409 5.49 20.42 -13.74
N THR A 410 4.85 20.29 -14.91
CA THR A 410 3.53 19.69 -15.04
C THR A 410 3.65 18.26 -15.55
N TRP A 411 3.01 17.34 -14.85
CA TRP A 411 2.81 15.97 -15.30
C TRP A 411 1.48 15.84 -16.05
N THR A 412 1.50 15.16 -17.19
CA THR A 412 0.32 14.92 -18.02
C THR A 412 0.22 13.44 -18.35
N ALA A 413 -0.96 12.85 -18.18
CA ALA A 413 -1.23 11.48 -18.61
C ALA A 413 -1.18 11.42 -20.15
N ILE A 414 -0.35 10.54 -20.70
CA ILE A 414 -0.20 10.33 -22.14
C ILE A 414 -0.73 8.96 -22.61
N ALA A 415 -0.95 8.03 -21.68
CA ALA A 415 -1.62 6.77 -21.97
C ALA A 415 -2.21 6.12 -20.71
N HIS A 416 -3.19 5.24 -20.94
CA HIS A 416 -3.72 4.28 -20.00
C HIS A 416 -3.73 2.91 -20.68
N VAL A 417 -2.96 1.98 -20.13
CA VAL A 417 -2.72 0.67 -20.74
C VAL A 417 -3.46 -0.39 -19.94
N THR A 418 -4.50 -0.96 -20.56
CA THR A 418 -5.31 -2.07 -20.02
C THR A 418 -5.25 -3.32 -20.88
N GLN A 419 -4.80 -3.19 -22.14
CA GLN A 419 -4.72 -4.28 -23.11
C GLN A 419 -3.95 -5.48 -22.54
N GLY A 420 -4.54 -6.67 -22.62
CA GLY A 420 -3.92 -7.92 -22.15
C GLY A 420 -4.03 -8.19 -20.65
N LEU A 421 -4.56 -7.26 -19.84
CA LEU A 421 -4.86 -7.52 -18.42
C LEU A 421 -6.11 -8.37 -18.21
N ASN A 422 -6.97 -8.49 -19.24
CA ASN A 422 -8.25 -9.20 -19.18
C ASN A 422 -9.11 -8.77 -17.97
N LEU A 423 -9.23 -7.45 -17.76
CA LEU A 423 -9.96 -6.89 -16.63
C LEU A 423 -11.41 -7.38 -16.60
N GLY A 424 -11.88 -7.76 -15.41
CA GLY A 424 -13.22 -8.33 -15.18
C GLY A 424 -13.43 -9.74 -15.74
N GLN A 425 -12.45 -10.33 -16.44
CA GLN A 425 -12.54 -11.70 -16.93
C GLN A 425 -12.06 -12.67 -15.85
N ALA A 426 -12.94 -13.60 -15.47
CA ALA A 426 -12.66 -14.58 -14.44
C ALA A 426 -11.60 -15.60 -14.89
N TYR A 427 -10.68 -15.93 -13.99
CA TYR A 427 -9.75 -17.05 -14.12
C TYR A 427 -9.88 -17.99 -12.93
N THR A 428 -9.67 -19.29 -13.19
CA THR A 428 -9.79 -20.36 -12.19
C THR A 428 -8.46 -20.58 -11.47
N VAL A 429 -8.53 -20.74 -10.16
CA VAL A 429 -7.41 -21.13 -9.29
C VAL A 429 -7.77 -22.44 -8.62
N THR A 430 -6.91 -23.46 -8.76
CA THR A 430 -7.21 -24.84 -8.33
C THR A 430 -6.15 -25.40 -7.40
N ASP A 431 -6.57 -26.00 -6.28
CA ASP A 431 -5.74 -26.84 -5.42
C ASP A 431 -5.60 -28.24 -6.03
N ALA A 432 -4.73 -28.38 -7.04
CA ALA A 432 -4.58 -29.64 -7.77
C ALA A 432 -4.14 -30.82 -6.88
N LYS A 433 -3.44 -30.55 -5.76
CA LYS A 433 -2.87 -31.57 -4.88
C LYS A 433 -3.67 -31.78 -3.60
N GLY A 434 -4.61 -30.90 -3.26
CA GLY A 434 -5.28 -30.91 -1.95
C GLY A 434 -4.35 -30.48 -0.82
N THR A 435 -3.45 -29.54 -1.10
CA THR A 435 -2.49 -29.04 -0.09
C THR A 435 -3.18 -28.18 0.97
N TYR A 436 -4.25 -27.49 0.61
CA TYR A 436 -4.96 -26.53 1.47
C TYR A 436 -6.41 -26.93 1.74
N GLY A 437 -6.89 -27.99 1.10
CA GLY A 437 -8.23 -28.54 1.28
C GLY A 437 -8.39 -29.85 0.51
N THR A 438 -9.54 -30.01 -0.15
CA THR A 438 -9.80 -31.18 -1.00
C THR A 438 -9.09 -31.03 -2.35
N ALA A 439 -8.40 -32.07 -2.82
CA ALA A 439 -7.79 -32.06 -4.15
C ALA A 439 -8.84 -31.75 -5.24
N GLY A 440 -8.53 -30.79 -6.11
CA GLY A 440 -9.43 -30.28 -7.13
C GLY A 440 -10.35 -29.14 -6.68
N ALA A 441 -10.31 -28.74 -5.40
CA ALA A 441 -11.00 -27.54 -4.93
C ALA A 441 -10.53 -26.32 -5.75
N ASN A 442 -11.48 -25.48 -6.14
CA ASN A 442 -11.21 -24.32 -6.97
C ASN A 442 -12.16 -23.17 -6.64
N TYR A 443 -11.75 -21.97 -7.03
CA TYR A 443 -12.57 -20.77 -7.07
C TYR A 443 -12.12 -19.94 -8.27
N THR A 444 -12.91 -18.94 -8.65
CA THR A 444 -12.52 -17.95 -9.66
C THR A 444 -12.42 -16.56 -9.04
N THR A 445 -11.51 -15.74 -9.56
CA THR A 445 -11.42 -14.29 -9.31
C THR A 445 -11.07 -13.59 -10.63
N SER A 446 -11.15 -12.26 -10.67
CA SER A 446 -10.88 -11.46 -11.87
C SER A 446 -9.85 -10.37 -11.58
N ALA A 447 -9.06 -9.99 -12.58
CA ALA A 447 -8.19 -8.82 -12.45
C ALA A 447 -9.02 -7.53 -12.46
N ASP A 448 -8.72 -6.62 -11.54
CA ASP A 448 -9.35 -5.29 -11.43
C ASP A 448 -8.41 -4.20 -11.95
N GLY A 449 -7.14 -4.29 -11.57
CA GLY A 449 -6.08 -3.37 -11.97
C GLY A 449 -4.70 -3.86 -11.56
N LEU A 450 -3.82 -2.92 -11.20
CA LEU A 450 -2.43 -3.15 -10.82
C LEU A 450 -2.11 -2.50 -9.47
N ARG A 451 -1.35 -3.20 -8.63
CA ARG A 451 -0.84 -2.69 -7.35
C ARG A 451 0.62 -2.31 -7.45
N ASN A 452 1.51 -3.30 -7.44
CA ASN A 452 2.95 -3.05 -7.47
C ASN A 452 3.42 -2.97 -8.91
N VAL A 453 4.40 -2.11 -9.19
CA VAL A 453 5.03 -2.02 -10.50
C VAL A 453 6.52 -1.75 -10.36
N THR A 454 7.31 -2.37 -11.22
CA THR A 454 8.72 -2.09 -11.43
C THR A 454 9.02 -2.21 -12.92
N GLY A 455 10.23 -1.84 -13.35
CA GLY A 455 10.57 -1.95 -14.76
C GLY A 455 12.05 -1.79 -15.04
N GLN A 456 12.37 -1.94 -16.31
CA GLN A 456 13.70 -1.75 -16.87
C GLN A 456 13.62 -1.02 -18.21
N VAL A 457 14.74 -0.39 -18.58
CA VAL A 457 14.96 0.18 -19.91
C VAL A 457 15.68 -0.87 -20.75
N ASN A 458 15.14 -1.19 -21.92
CA ASN A 458 15.71 -2.14 -22.86
C ASN A 458 16.79 -1.47 -23.73
N SER A 459 17.64 -2.27 -24.37
CA SER A 459 18.74 -1.78 -25.22
C SER A 459 18.26 -0.99 -26.44
N ASP A 460 17.03 -1.21 -26.90
CA ASP A 460 16.39 -0.48 -28.00
C ASP A 460 15.68 0.82 -27.56
N GLY A 461 15.75 1.15 -26.26
CA GLY A 461 15.09 2.32 -25.68
C GLY A 461 13.62 2.12 -25.31
N SER A 462 13.04 0.93 -25.55
CA SER A 462 11.73 0.56 -25.03
C SER A 462 11.80 0.27 -23.51
N TYR A 463 10.65 0.16 -22.87
CA TYR A 463 10.53 -0.14 -21.45
C TYR A 463 9.81 -1.46 -21.27
N THR A 464 10.33 -2.31 -20.39
CA THR A 464 9.61 -3.50 -19.93
C THR A 464 9.23 -3.32 -18.47
N LEU A 465 7.94 -3.43 -18.17
CA LEU A 465 7.40 -3.30 -16.83
C LEU A 465 6.81 -4.63 -16.36
N TYR A 466 6.90 -4.83 -15.06
CA TYR A 466 6.37 -5.99 -14.34
C TYR A 466 5.45 -5.47 -13.25
N ALA A 467 4.27 -6.06 -13.12
CA ALA A 467 3.28 -5.60 -12.17
C ALA A 467 2.50 -6.75 -11.53
N ILE A 468 1.99 -6.50 -10.33
CA ILE A 468 1.14 -7.42 -9.58
C ILE A 468 -0.31 -6.95 -9.72
N THR A 469 -1.21 -7.82 -10.15
CA THR A 469 -2.62 -7.47 -10.29
C THR A 469 -3.32 -7.31 -8.93
N SER A 470 -4.28 -6.40 -8.88
CA SER A 470 -5.39 -6.44 -7.93
C SER A 470 -6.51 -7.32 -8.46
N THR A 471 -7.39 -7.72 -7.55
CA THR A 471 -8.41 -8.71 -7.80
C THR A 471 -9.71 -8.32 -7.09
N ALA A 472 -10.81 -8.73 -7.70
CA ALA A 472 -12.14 -8.71 -7.14
C ALA A 472 -13.05 -9.68 -7.94
N ASN A 473 -14.36 -9.66 -7.67
CA ASN A 473 -15.35 -10.55 -8.28
C ASN A 473 -15.06 -12.05 -8.04
N ASN A 474 -14.84 -12.43 -6.77
CA ASN A 474 -14.60 -13.82 -6.40
C ASN A 474 -15.92 -14.64 -6.44
N SER A 475 -15.86 -15.85 -7.01
CA SER A 475 -16.98 -16.82 -7.04
C SER A 475 -17.57 -17.21 -5.68
N LEU A 476 -16.84 -16.96 -4.59
CA LEU A 476 -17.29 -17.21 -3.21
C LEU A 476 -18.19 -16.11 -2.65
N GLY A 477 -18.43 -15.04 -3.43
CA GLY A 477 -19.35 -13.96 -3.11
C GLY A 477 -18.68 -12.65 -2.73
N THR A 478 -19.49 -11.60 -2.60
CA THR A 478 -19.04 -10.21 -2.35
C THR A 478 -18.55 -9.98 -0.92
N THR A 479 -18.76 -10.93 -0.03
CA THR A 479 -18.28 -10.87 1.37
C THR A 479 -16.89 -11.48 1.52
N PHE A 480 -16.37 -12.14 0.47
CA PHE A 480 -15.00 -12.65 0.45
C PHE A 480 -13.98 -11.51 0.49
N ASP A 481 -13.00 -11.60 1.38
CA ASP A 481 -11.89 -10.64 1.39
C ASP A 481 -11.01 -10.83 0.15
N ALA A 482 -11.20 -9.96 -0.84
CA ALA A 482 -10.44 -9.96 -2.08
C ALA A 482 -8.92 -9.73 -1.89
N GLY A 483 -8.43 -9.46 -0.68
CA GLY A 483 -7.00 -9.47 -0.39
C GLY A 483 -6.40 -10.86 -0.21
N ALA A 484 -7.24 -11.86 0.05
CA ALA A 484 -6.90 -13.28 0.06
C ALA A 484 -6.97 -13.93 -1.34
N ASP A 485 -7.39 -13.18 -2.37
CA ASP A 485 -7.45 -13.67 -3.74
C ASP A 485 -6.05 -13.91 -4.32
N SER A 486 -5.85 -15.10 -4.88
CA SER A 486 -4.69 -15.42 -5.73
C SER A 486 -4.72 -14.52 -6.96
N ASN A 487 -3.67 -13.72 -7.11
CA ASN A 487 -3.51 -12.71 -8.15
C ASN A 487 -2.42 -13.10 -9.16
N GLN A 488 -2.07 -12.19 -10.07
CA GLN A 488 -1.15 -12.48 -11.17
C GLN A 488 0.06 -11.55 -11.19
N LEU A 489 1.22 -12.08 -11.56
CA LEU A 489 2.35 -11.32 -12.06
C LEU A 489 2.18 -11.17 -13.57
N VAL A 490 2.17 -9.94 -14.04
CA VAL A 490 2.04 -9.59 -15.46
C VAL A 490 3.24 -8.78 -15.93
N LYS A 491 3.49 -8.83 -17.23
CA LYS A 491 4.55 -8.07 -17.90
C LYS A 491 4.00 -7.34 -19.12
N VAL A 492 4.51 -6.15 -19.40
CA VAL A 492 4.26 -5.40 -20.64
C VAL A 492 5.58 -4.83 -21.17
N THR A 493 5.74 -4.81 -22.49
CA THR A 493 6.78 -4.03 -23.16
C THR A 493 6.14 -2.90 -23.94
N LEU A 494 6.65 -1.68 -23.76
CA LEU A 494 6.09 -0.47 -24.35
C LEU A 494 7.18 0.47 -24.85
N SER A 495 6.87 1.24 -25.89
CA SER A 495 7.72 2.33 -26.38
C SER A 495 6.99 3.66 -26.24
N VAL A 496 7.74 4.73 -25.96
CA VAL A 496 7.21 6.09 -25.84
C VAL A 496 7.95 6.99 -26.83
N SER A 497 7.22 7.57 -27.78
CA SER A 497 7.74 8.51 -28.76
C SER A 497 6.89 9.78 -28.76
N GLY A 498 7.46 10.91 -28.37
CA GLY A 498 6.70 12.12 -28.06
C GLY A 498 5.68 11.84 -26.94
N SER A 499 4.39 12.06 -27.21
CA SER A 499 3.26 11.75 -26.32
C SER A 499 2.55 10.45 -26.70
N THR A 500 3.10 9.64 -27.60
CA THR A 500 2.48 8.39 -28.07
C THR A 500 3.12 7.20 -27.37
N VAL A 501 2.29 6.33 -26.78
CA VAL A 501 2.69 5.06 -26.20
C VAL A 501 2.22 3.90 -27.08
N THR A 502 3.12 2.99 -27.43
CA THR A 502 2.81 1.79 -28.22
C THR A 502 3.18 0.52 -27.46
N THR A 503 2.29 -0.48 -27.48
CA THR A 503 2.45 -1.77 -26.80
C THR A 503 1.64 -2.86 -27.50
N SER A 504 2.03 -4.12 -27.30
CA SER A 504 1.23 -5.30 -27.67
C SER A 504 0.27 -5.76 -26.55
N GLY A 505 0.28 -5.06 -25.41
CA GLY A 505 -0.47 -5.41 -24.22
C GLY A 505 0.32 -6.25 -23.21
N PHE A 506 -0.29 -6.47 -22.05
CA PHE A 506 0.22 -7.29 -20.98
C PHE A 506 0.15 -8.79 -21.31
N THR A 507 1.06 -9.55 -20.73
CA THR A 507 1.06 -11.02 -20.70
C THR A 507 1.19 -11.50 -19.26
N VAL A 508 0.41 -12.51 -18.88
CA VAL A 508 0.55 -13.18 -17.58
C VAL A 508 1.83 -13.99 -17.54
N MET A 509 2.66 -13.75 -16.53
CA MET A 509 3.86 -14.54 -16.26
C MET A 509 3.59 -15.66 -15.25
N GLN A 510 2.75 -15.36 -14.25
CA GLN A 510 2.39 -16.32 -13.21
C GLN A 510 1.01 -15.96 -12.65
N THR A 511 0.19 -16.98 -12.44
CA THR A 511 -0.95 -16.91 -11.52
C THR A 511 -0.49 -17.47 -10.17
N ALA A 512 -0.77 -16.74 -9.09
CA ALA A 512 -0.47 -17.21 -7.75
C ALA A 512 -1.15 -18.57 -7.52
N PRO A 513 -0.44 -19.57 -6.98
CA PRO A 513 -1.05 -20.84 -6.63
C PRO A 513 -2.20 -20.67 -5.64
N TYR A 514 -3.08 -21.66 -5.60
CA TYR A 514 -4.13 -21.73 -4.59
C TYR A 514 -3.55 -21.61 -3.18
N GLY A 515 -4.16 -20.77 -2.33
CA GLY A 515 -3.64 -20.50 -0.98
C GLY A 515 -2.41 -19.60 -0.94
N GLN A 516 -2.06 -18.95 -2.06
CA GLN A 516 -0.94 -18.00 -2.16
C GLN A 516 -1.38 -16.71 -2.84
N VAL A 517 -0.63 -15.65 -2.54
CA VAL A 517 -0.84 -14.29 -3.05
C VAL A 517 0.52 -13.66 -3.34
N LEU A 518 0.62 -12.94 -4.45
CA LEU A 518 1.80 -12.16 -4.81
C LEU A 518 1.65 -10.75 -4.26
N ARG A 519 2.65 -10.24 -3.54
CA ARG A 519 2.53 -9.00 -2.76
C ARG A 519 3.44 -7.87 -3.17
N GLY A 520 4.55 -8.16 -3.83
CA GLY A 520 5.50 -7.15 -4.31
C GLY A 520 6.25 -7.65 -5.54
N VAL A 521 6.81 -6.71 -6.30
CA VAL A 521 7.71 -7.00 -7.43
C VAL A 521 8.76 -5.90 -7.51
N THR A 522 10.01 -6.29 -7.72
CA THR A 522 11.11 -5.33 -7.88
C THR A 522 12.19 -5.88 -8.80
N MET A 523 12.91 -4.99 -9.48
CA MET A 523 14.13 -5.33 -10.21
C MET A 523 15.33 -5.16 -9.28
N THR A 524 16.32 -6.04 -9.39
CA THR A 524 17.58 -5.93 -8.62
C THR A 524 18.62 -5.04 -9.31
N SER A 525 18.29 -4.48 -10.48
CA SER A 525 19.11 -3.51 -11.20
C SER A 525 18.42 -2.15 -11.29
N ARG A 526 19.20 -1.07 -11.17
CA ARG A 526 18.75 0.33 -11.30
C ARG A 526 18.96 0.91 -12.69
#